data_AF-A0A950GHQ9-F1
#
_entry.id   AF-A0A950GHQ9-F1
#
_cell.length_a   1.000
_cell.length_b   1.000
_cell.length_c   1.000
_cell.angle_alpha   90.00
_cell.angle_beta   90.00
_cell.angle_gamma   90.00
#
_symmetry.space_group_name_H-M   'P 1'
#
loop_
_entity.id
_entity.type
_entity.pdbx_description
1 polymer ?
#
loop_
_entity_poly.entity_id
_entity_poly.type
_entity_poly.pdbx_seq_one_letter_code
_entity_poly.pdbx_strand_id
1 'polypeptide(L)' 'MPTWTPDPTFYPSPRMAVRAPAERLAYVASFDPERQRKDVMAVVDLDPV' A
#
# COMPACT_ATOMS: atom_id res chain seq x y z
N MET A 1 -27.37 15.21 -10.61
CA MET A 1 -26.70 15.08 -9.30
C MET A 1 -25.52 14.13 -9.47
N PRO A 2 -24.29 14.47 -9.05
CA PRO A 2 -23.17 13.55 -9.16
C PRO A 2 -23.37 12.36 -8.21
N THR A 3 -23.28 11.15 -8.73
CA THR A 3 -23.18 9.92 -7.94
C THR A 3 -21.76 9.80 -7.41
N TRP A 4 -21.57 10.16 -6.14
CA TRP A 4 -20.32 9.88 -5.44
C TRP A 4 -20.19 8.37 -5.24
N THR A 5 -19.34 7.73 -6.05
CA THR A 5 -18.95 6.34 -5.85
C THR A 5 -17.67 6.35 -5.02
N PRO A 6 -17.70 5.86 -3.75
CA PRO A 6 -16.51 5.84 -2.91
C PRO A 6 -15.42 4.96 -3.50
N ASP A 7 -14.17 5.32 -3.25
CA ASP A 7 -13.03 4.46 -3.58
C ASP A 7 -13.20 3.09 -2.88
N PRO A 8 -12.99 1.95 -3.58
CA PRO A 8 -13.22 0.63 -3.02
C PRO A 8 -12.30 0.27 -1.83
N THR A 9 -11.20 0.99 -1.66
CA THR A 9 -10.26 0.84 -0.54
C THR A 9 -10.61 1.74 0.66
N PHE A 10 -11.67 2.55 0.55
CA PHE A 10 -12.18 3.35 1.65
C PHE A 10 -13.15 2.55 2.53
N TYR A 11 -12.65 1.99 3.62
CA TYR A 11 -13.45 1.18 4.55
C TYR A 11 -14.12 2.04 5.64
N PRO A 12 -15.46 1.98 5.80
CA PRO A 12 -16.19 2.78 6.81
C PRO A 12 -15.90 2.42 8.28
N SER A 13 -15.24 1.29 8.55
CA SER A 13 -14.89 0.89 9.92
C SER A 13 -13.66 -0.02 9.96
N PRO A 14 -12.94 -0.09 11.09
CA PRO A 14 -11.80 -0.99 11.25
C PRO A 14 -12.17 -2.47 11.02
N ARG A 15 -13.36 -2.90 11.45
CA ARG A 15 -13.84 -4.28 11.25
C ARG A 15 -13.99 -4.63 9.77
N MET A 16 -14.32 -3.66 8.92
CA MET A 16 -14.40 -3.86 7.48
C MET A 16 -13.00 -3.87 6.85
N ALA A 17 -12.11 -2.98 7.27
CA ALA A 17 -10.73 -2.95 6.78
C ALA A 17 -9.99 -4.27 7.04
N VAL A 18 -10.15 -4.84 8.24
CA VAL A 18 -9.52 -6.13 8.60
C VAL A 18 -10.04 -7.31 7.76
N ARG A 19 -11.25 -7.20 7.19
CA ARG A 19 -11.85 -8.24 6.33
C ARG A 19 -11.57 -8.01 4.84
N ALA A 20 -10.85 -6.96 4.49
CA ALA A 20 -10.48 -6.65 3.13
C ALA A 20 -9.55 -7.72 2.53
N PRO A 21 -9.42 -7.79 1.20
CA PRO A 21 -8.36 -8.57 0.57
C PRO A 21 -6.98 -8.15 1.09
N ALA A 22 -6.06 -9.12 1.18
CA ALA A 22 -4.68 -8.85 1.54
C ALA A 22 -3.99 -7.92 0.53
N GLU A 23 -3.02 -7.15 1.00
CA GLU A 23 -2.18 -6.29 0.18
C GLU A 23 -1.32 -7.11 -0.78
N ARG A 24 -1.22 -6.66 -2.04
CA ARG A 24 -0.37 -7.30 -3.07
C ARG A 24 0.96 -6.61 -3.29
N LEU A 25 1.06 -5.35 -2.89
CA LEU A 25 2.27 -4.53 -3.05
C LEU A 25 2.62 -3.90 -1.71
N ALA A 26 3.92 -3.86 -1.39
CA ALA A 26 4.46 -3.01 -0.33
C ALA A 26 5.32 -1.89 -0.93
N TYR A 27 5.02 -0.65 -0.54
CA TYR A 27 5.88 0.51 -0.81
C TYR A 27 6.83 0.71 0.37
N VAL A 28 8.13 0.52 0.14
CA VAL A 28 9.14 0.51 1.20
C VAL A 28 10.13 1.64 0.99
N ALA A 29 10.29 2.50 1.98
CA ALA A 29 11.39 3.47 1.99
C ALA A 29 12.72 2.72 2.16
N SER A 30 13.57 2.80 1.16
CA SER A 30 14.90 2.20 1.16
C SER A 30 15.96 3.29 1.09
N PHE A 31 17.00 3.14 1.89
CA PHE A 31 18.10 4.09 1.96
C PHE A 31 19.42 3.33 2.08
N ASP A 32 20.49 3.97 1.64
CA ASP A 32 21.84 3.46 1.75
C ASP A 32 22.47 3.97 3.06
N PRO A 33 22.78 3.10 4.04
CA PRO A 33 23.39 3.52 5.30
C PRO A 33 24.76 4.19 5.12
N GLU A 34 25.51 3.85 4.07
CA GLU A 34 26.80 4.47 3.75
C GLU A 34 26.62 5.76 2.95
N ARG A 35 25.38 6.10 2.55
CA ARG A 35 25.00 7.33 1.84
C ARG A 35 25.70 7.52 0.49
N GLN A 36 26.08 6.42 -0.16
CA GLN A 36 26.67 6.43 -1.51
C GLN A 36 25.58 6.56 -2.58
N ARG A 37 24.35 6.16 -2.26
CA ARG A 37 23.18 6.26 -3.15
C ARG A 37 22.07 7.08 -2.53
N LYS A 38 21.23 7.66 -3.40
CA LYS A 38 20.01 8.36 -2.98
C LYS A 38 19.00 7.37 -2.46
N ASP A 39 18.22 7.81 -1.48
CA ASP A 39 17.07 7.09 -0.98
C ASP A 39 16.02 6.91 -2.08
N VAL A 40 15.28 5.81 -2.01
CA VAL A 40 14.27 5.42 -2.99
C VAL A 40 13.03 4.83 -2.32
N MET A 41 11.91 4.84 -3.03
CA MET A 41 10.74 4.06 -2.67
C MET A 41 10.74 2.77 -3.50
N ALA A 42 11.04 1.65 -2.86
CA ALA A 42 10.95 0.34 -3.48
C ALA A 42 9.49 -0.13 -3.53
N VAL A 43 9.11 -0.83 -4.60
CA VAL A 43 7.83 -1.50 -4.74
C VAL A 43 8.08 -3.00 -4.72
N VAL A 44 7.56 -3.69 -3.71
CA VAL A 44 7.78 -5.11 -3.48
C VAL A 44 6.48 -5.87 -3.78
N ASP A 45 6.58 -6.92 -4.58
CA ASP A 45 5.48 -7.87 -4.83
C ASP A 45 5.30 -8.78 -3.60
N LEU A 46 4.06 -8.90 -3.12
CA LEU A 46 3.69 -9.69 -1.95
C LEU A 46 2.87 -10.92 -2.30
N ASP A 47 2.55 -11.14 -3.59
CA ASP A 47 1.79 -12.33 -3.96
C ASP A 47 2.60 -13.60 -3.62
N PRO A 48 2.00 -14.63 -2.98
CA PRO A 48 2.70 -15.85 -2.62
C PRO A 48 3.19 -16.63 -3.84
N VAL A 49 4.37 -17.24 -3.69
CA VAL A 49 4.94 -18.21 -4.65
C VAL A 49 4.43 -19.64 -4.44
#